data_AF-A0A5R9L1D9-F1
#
_entry.id   AF-A0A5R9L1D9-F1
#
_cell.length_a   1.000
_cell.length_b   1.000
_cell.length_c   1.000
_cell.angle_alpha   90.00
_cell.angle_beta   90.00
_cell.angle_gamma   90.00
#
_symmetry.space_group_name_H-M   'P 1'
#
loop_
_entity.id
_entity.type
_entity.pdbx_description
1 polymer ?
#
loop_
_entity_poly.entity_id
_entity_poly.type
_entity_poly.pdbx_seq_one_letter_code
_entity_poly.pdbx_strand_id
1 'polypeptide(L)'
;MNALTHFRKEIKAYFPESSELILSESFATHPRFNFYFEIKPGERFLLYLNSDGDDLGYTLKCLEFRDSDVLKRLINSYPTIGSKAFNIGQPRTRISFIYRAENRISVTQTGGDIHDDFNWHEISASHLLQGLDPLIKN
;
A
#
# COMPACT_ATOMS: atom_id res chain seq x y z
N MET A 1 1.05 17.97 8.69
CA MET A 1 0.97 16.51 8.91
C MET A 1 1.97 15.84 7.98
N ASN A 2 2.75 14.84 8.43
CA ASN A 2 3.66 14.09 7.54
C ASN A 2 2.81 13.30 6.52
N ALA A 3 3.24 13.25 5.25
CA ALA A 3 2.62 12.49 4.16
C ALA A 3 2.26 11.05 4.56
N LEU A 4 3.13 10.35 5.29
CA LEU A 4 2.86 8.99 5.77
C LEU A 4 1.68 8.95 6.75
N THR A 5 1.57 9.93 7.66
CA THR A 5 0.43 10.05 8.58
C THR A 5 -0.86 10.32 7.81
N HIS A 6 -0.79 11.13 6.76
CA HIS A 6 -1.92 11.36 5.86
C HIS A 6 -2.35 10.05 5.17
N PHE A 7 -1.44 9.35 4.50
CA PHE A 7 -1.79 8.09 3.81
C PHE A 7 -2.33 7.01 4.74
N ARG A 8 -1.82 6.88 5.98
CA ARG A 8 -2.40 5.97 6.98
C ARG A 8 -3.87 6.30 7.28
N LYS A 9 -4.20 7.58 7.41
CA LYS A 9 -5.59 8.01 7.65
C LYS A 9 -6.46 7.73 6.44
N GLU A 10 -5.99 8.04 5.24
CA GLU A 10 -6.73 7.82 3.99
C GLU A 10 -6.97 6.33 3.71
N ILE A 11 -5.94 5.48 3.89
CA ILE A 11 -6.10 4.02 3.78
C ILE A 11 -7.13 3.51 4.79
N LYS A 12 -7.09 3.99 6.04
CA LYS A 12 -8.05 3.57 7.07
C LYS A 12 -9.46 4.09 6.79
N ALA A 13 -9.61 5.27 6.23
CA ALA A 13 -10.90 5.84 5.85
C ALA A 13 -11.52 5.08 4.67
N TYR A 14 -10.71 4.75 3.66
CA TYR A 14 -11.15 4.05 2.46
C TYR A 14 -11.37 2.54 2.68
N PHE A 15 -10.48 1.90 3.44
CA PHE A 15 -10.60 0.51 3.90
C PHE A 15 -10.81 0.48 5.43
N PRO A 16 -12.05 0.60 5.95
CA PRO A 16 -12.31 0.66 7.38
C PRO A 16 -11.83 -0.56 8.17
N GLU A 17 -11.80 -1.74 7.53
CA GLU A 17 -11.34 -3.00 8.13
C GLU A 17 -9.82 -3.14 8.11
N SER A 18 -9.10 -2.22 7.46
CA SER A 18 -7.67 -2.35 7.26
C SER A 18 -6.86 -2.23 8.56
N SER A 19 -5.71 -2.89 8.58
CA SER A 19 -4.73 -2.78 9.65
C SER A 19 -3.30 -2.70 9.11
N GLU A 20 -2.48 -1.83 9.69
CA GLU A 20 -1.04 -1.75 9.38
C GLU A 20 -0.30 -2.89 10.09
N LEU A 21 0.55 -3.59 9.36
CA LEU A 21 1.35 -4.67 9.90
C LEU A 21 2.60 -4.14 10.61
N ILE A 22 2.84 -4.65 11.81
CA ILE A 22 3.92 -4.20 12.69
C ILE A 22 5.05 -5.23 12.71
N LEU A 23 6.29 -4.76 12.52
CA LEU A 23 7.49 -5.59 12.73
C LEU A 23 7.73 -5.78 14.22
N SER A 24 8.45 -6.84 14.60
CA SER A 24 8.96 -6.95 15.96
C SER A 24 9.93 -5.81 16.31
N GLU A 25 10.12 -5.61 17.61
CA GLU A 25 11.06 -4.62 18.14
C GLU A 25 12.50 -4.83 17.67
N SER A 26 12.89 -6.05 17.28
CA SER A 26 14.23 -6.33 16.75
C SER A 26 14.53 -5.57 15.45
N PHE A 27 13.49 -5.11 14.74
CA PHE A 27 13.64 -4.26 13.55
C PHE A 27 13.38 -2.78 13.82
N ALA A 28 13.06 -2.38 15.06
CA ALA A 28 12.69 -1.01 15.41
C ALA A 28 13.84 0.00 15.24
N THR A 29 15.09 -0.46 15.24
CA THR A 29 16.28 0.38 15.07
C THR A 29 16.59 0.75 13.62
N HIS A 30 15.90 0.15 12.65
CA HIS A 30 16.15 0.40 11.24
C HIS A 30 15.12 1.38 10.65
N PRO A 31 15.53 2.35 9.83
CA PRO A 31 14.61 3.20 9.08
C PRO A 31 13.63 2.34 8.26
N ARG A 32 12.32 2.51 8.50
CA ARG A 32 11.27 1.81 7.77
C ARG A 32 10.83 2.66 6.58
N PHE A 33 11.15 2.18 5.39
CA PHE A 33 10.67 2.75 4.13
C PHE A 33 9.50 1.99 3.53
N ASN A 34 9.11 0.85 4.14
CA ASN A 34 8.09 -0.04 3.62
C ASN A 34 7.02 -0.28 4.69
N PHE A 35 5.77 -0.04 4.33
CA PHE A 35 4.59 -0.18 5.18
C PHE A 35 3.62 -1.13 4.48
N TYR A 36 3.08 -2.08 5.24
CA TYR A 36 2.18 -3.10 4.72
C TYR A 36 0.85 -3.00 5.44
N PHE A 37 -0.24 -3.12 4.70
CA PHE A 37 -1.59 -3.04 5.24
C PHE A 37 -2.39 -4.23 4.74
N GLU A 38 -2.91 -5.02 5.69
CA GLU A 38 -4.00 -5.94 5.38
C GLU A 38 -5.23 -5.07 5.13
N ILE A 39 -5.78 -5.10 3.91
CA ILE A 39 -6.92 -4.25 3.55
C ILE A 39 -8.21 -4.69 4.23
N LYS A 40 -8.37 -6.01 4.36
CA LYS A 40 -9.51 -6.67 4.95
C LYS A 40 -9.12 -8.10 5.36
N PRO A 41 -9.49 -8.56 6.57
CA PRO A 41 -9.22 -9.92 7.00
C PRO A 41 -9.84 -10.96 6.06
N GLY A 42 -9.07 -11.99 5.73
CA GLY A 42 -9.53 -13.10 4.90
C GLY A 42 -9.50 -12.83 3.39
N GLU A 43 -9.01 -11.67 2.96
CA GLU A 43 -8.71 -11.39 1.55
C GLU A 43 -7.32 -11.91 1.16
N ARG A 44 -7.09 -12.05 -0.16
CA ARG A 44 -5.79 -12.45 -0.73
C ARG A 44 -4.93 -11.27 -1.17
N PHE A 45 -5.29 -10.06 -0.77
CA PHE A 45 -4.67 -8.82 -1.22
C PHE A 45 -4.01 -8.06 -0.06
N LEU A 46 -2.85 -7.50 -0.31
CA LEU A 46 -2.07 -6.71 0.66
C LEU A 46 -1.66 -5.39 0.02
N LEU A 47 -1.90 -4.27 0.71
CA LEU A 47 -1.36 -2.99 0.29
C LEU A 47 0.07 -2.83 0.78
N TYR A 48 0.91 -2.30 -0.09
CA TYR A 48 2.32 -2.00 0.16
C TYR A 48 2.59 -0.55 -0.20
N LEU A 49 2.90 0.27 0.81
CA LEU A 49 3.33 1.65 0.65
C LEU A 49 4.84 1.75 0.89
N ASN A 50 5.57 2.31 -0.07
CA ASN A 50 6.99 2.57 0.04
C ASN A 50 7.30 4.06 -0.12
N SER A 51 8.22 4.54 0.70
CA SER A 51 8.85 5.87 0.57
C SER A 51 10.23 5.69 -0.06
N ASP A 52 10.55 6.52 -1.05
CA ASP A 52 11.84 6.48 -1.75
C ASP A 52 12.99 7.10 -0.91
N GLY A 53 12.69 7.65 0.28
CA GLY A 53 13.67 8.25 1.18
C GLY A 53 13.91 9.75 0.96
N ASP A 54 13.44 10.31 -0.16
CA ASP A 54 13.57 11.72 -0.54
C ASP A 54 12.34 12.58 -0.14
N ASP A 55 11.67 12.22 0.96
CA ASP A 55 10.52 12.88 1.61
C ASP A 55 9.23 13.13 0.81
N LEU A 56 9.24 13.05 -0.52
CA LEU A 56 8.06 13.36 -1.36
C LEU A 56 7.66 12.23 -2.31
N GLY A 57 8.58 11.32 -2.62
CA GLY A 57 8.37 10.20 -3.56
C GLY A 57 7.82 8.96 -2.86
N TYR A 58 6.75 8.40 -3.42
CA TYR A 58 6.10 7.21 -2.90
C TYR A 58 5.69 6.24 -4.01
N THR A 59 5.63 4.97 -3.65
CA THR A 59 5.03 3.92 -4.47
C THR A 59 4.01 3.13 -3.64
N LEU A 60 2.77 3.08 -4.11
CA LEU A 60 1.71 2.24 -3.53
C LEU A 60 1.41 1.07 -4.49
N LYS A 61 1.37 -0.14 -3.95
CA LYS A 61 1.05 -1.37 -4.69
C LYS A 61 -0.06 -2.13 -4.01
N CYS A 62 -0.89 -2.78 -4.81
CA CYS A 62 -1.69 -3.91 -4.35
C CYS A 62 -0.96 -5.20 -4.76
N LEU A 63 -0.54 -5.98 -3.76
CA LEU A 63 0.01 -7.31 -3.96
C LEU A 63 -1.13 -8.32 -3.89
N GLU A 64 -1.13 -9.25 -4.84
CA GLU A 64 -2.03 -10.40 -4.87
C GLU A 64 -1.27 -11.68 -4.53
N PHE A 65 -1.90 -12.49 -3.69
CA PHE A 65 -1.42 -13.80 -3.30
C PHE A 65 -2.35 -14.87 -3.85
N ARG A 66 -1.85 -16.11 -3.90
CA ARG A 66 -2.60 -17.27 -4.41
C ARG A 66 -3.99 -17.39 -3.76
N ASP A 67 -4.02 -17.27 -2.44
CA ASP A 67 -5.22 -17.37 -1.62
C ASP A 67 -5.01 -16.64 -0.28
N SER A 68 -6.09 -16.46 0.46
CA SER A 68 -6.08 -15.75 1.75
C SER A 68 -5.36 -16.52 2.86
N ASP A 69 -5.34 -17.85 2.80
CA ASP A 69 -4.62 -18.69 3.77
C ASP A 69 -3.10 -18.52 3.62
N VAL A 70 -2.59 -18.41 2.40
CA VAL A 70 -1.21 -18.06 2.11
C VAL A 70 -0.89 -16.70 2.72
N LEU A 71 -1.67 -15.66 2.40
CA LEU A 71 -1.42 -14.32 2.93
C LEU A 71 -1.42 -14.30 4.47
N LYS A 72 -2.41 -14.94 5.09
CA LYS A 72 -2.52 -15.05 6.55
C LYS A 72 -1.27 -15.67 7.18
N ARG A 73 -0.71 -16.74 6.60
CA ARG A 73 0.54 -17.35 7.10
C ARG A 73 1.73 -16.39 6.99
N LEU A 74 1.81 -15.62 5.91
CA LEU A 74 2.89 -14.64 5.71
C LEU A 74 2.78 -13.46 6.68
N ILE A 75 1.57 -12.94 6.90
CA ILE A 75 1.29 -11.90 7.89
C ILE A 75 1.72 -12.36 9.29
N ASN A 76 1.37 -13.58 9.69
CA ASN A 76 1.79 -14.14 10.98
C ASN A 76 3.32 -14.29 11.11
N SER A 77 4.02 -14.46 9.99
CA SER A 77 5.49 -14.58 9.97
C SER A 77 6.19 -13.21 9.92
N TYR A 78 5.51 -12.17 9.43
CA TYR A 78 6.06 -10.84 9.20
C TYR A 78 6.79 -10.23 10.41
N PRO A 79 6.28 -10.34 11.65
CA PRO A 79 7.01 -9.82 12.81
C PRO A 79 8.41 -10.41 12.96
N THR A 80 8.64 -11.66 12.55
CA THR A 80 9.92 -12.36 12.75
C THR A 80 10.85 -12.26 11.55
N ILE A 81 10.35 -12.43 10.34
CA ILE A 81 11.19 -12.53 9.12
C ILE A 81 11.18 -11.24 8.27
N GLY A 82 10.38 -10.26 8.65
CA GLY A 82 10.27 -8.97 8.00
C GLY A 82 9.68 -9.03 6.59
N SER A 83 10.00 -8.01 5.78
CA SER A 83 9.44 -7.83 4.42
C SER A 83 9.69 -8.99 3.48
N LYS A 84 10.73 -9.82 3.73
CA LYS A 84 11.00 -11.04 2.95
C LYS A 84 9.81 -12.00 2.91
N ALA A 85 8.92 -11.95 3.91
CA ALA A 85 7.67 -12.72 3.92
C ALA A 85 6.83 -12.51 2.66
N PHE A 86 6.82 -11.29 2.12
CA PHE A 86 5.90 -10.91 1.04
C PHE A 86 6.50 -11.00 -0.37
N ASN A 87 7.74 -11.49 -0.52
CA ASN A 87 8.42 -11.61 -1.81
C ASN A 87 7.70 -12.51 -2.82
N ILE A 88 6.80 -13.38 -2.37
CA ILE A 88 5.99 -14.24 -3.24
C ILE A 88 4.71 -13.58 -3.76
N GLY A 89 4.34 -12.41 -3.22
CA GLY A 89 3.19 -11.63 -3.68
C GLY A 89 3.45 -11.04 -5.06
N GLN A 90 2.48 -11.16 -5.95
CA GLN A 90 2.56 -10.60 -7.30
C GLN A 90 1.95 -9.20 -7.31
N PRO A 91 2.61 -8.17 -7.86
CA PRO A 91 2.01 -6.86 -7.98
C PRO A 91 0.86 -6.91 -9.00
N ARG A 92 -0.38 -6.74 -8.51
CA ARG A 92 -1.58 -6.62 -9.37
C ARG A 92 -1.68 -5.20 -9.93
N THR A 93 -1.49 -4.21 -9.08
CA THR A 93 -1.49 -2.79 -9.43
C THR A 93 -0.36 -2.06 -8.72
N ARG A 94 0.18 -1.03 -9.38
CA ARG A 94 1.22 -0.15 -8.85
C ARG A 94 0.98 1.27 -9.32
N ILE A 95 1.03 2.21 -8.37
CA ILE A 95 1.04 3.64 -8.66
C ILE A 95 2.22 4.28 -7.92
N SER A 96 3.11 4.91 -8.66
CA SER A 96 4.16 5.79 -8.14
C SER A 96 3.71 7.24 -8.26
N PHE A 97 3.99 8.04 -7.25
CA PHE A 97 3.50 9.41 -7.17
C PHE A 97 4.36 10.30 -6.27
N ILE A 98 4.19 11.61 -6.45
CA ILE A 98 4.78 12.64 -5.60
C ILE A 98 3.69 13.24 -4.72
N TYR A 99 3.86 13.18 -3.41
CA TYR A 99 2.97 13.85 -2.46
C TYR A 99 3.28 15.35 -2.43
N ARG A 100 2.30 16.20 -2.75
CA ARG A 100 2.42 17.67 -2.66
C ARG A 100 1.62 18.21 -1.47
N ALA A 101 0.39 17.75 -1.29
CA ALA A 101 -0.50 18.10 -0.18
C ALA A 101 -1.63 17.06 -0.05
N GLU A 102 -2.48 17.18 0.97
CA GLU A 102 -3.53 16.22 1.34
C GLU A 102 -4.54 15.89 0.23
N ASN A 103 -4.65 16.73 -0.82
CA ASN A 103 -5.47 16.45 -2.01
C ASN A 103 -4.73 16.77 -3.32
N ARG A 104 -3.40 16.77 -3.26
CA ARG A 104 -2.54 17.10 -4.39
C ARG A 104 -1.46 16.05 -4.50
N ILE A 105 -1.75 15.01 -5.26
CA ILE A 105 -0.84 13.90 -5.54
C ILE A 105 -0.57 13.89 -7.04
N SER A 106 0.69 14.05 -7.43
CA SER A 106 1.08 13.95 -8.84
C SER A 106 1.45 12.51 -9.15
N VAL A 107 0.61 11.81 -9.91
CA VAL A 107 0.92 10.45 -10.39
C VAL A 107 2.06 10.54 -11.40
N THR A 108 3.10 9.73 -11.21
CA THR A 108 4.27 9.70 -12.08
C THR A 108 4.34 8.44 -12.91
N GLN A 109 3.89 7.31 -12.36
CA GLN A 109 3.87 6.04 -13.06
C GLN A 109 2.73 5.16 -12.59
N THR A 110 2.14 4.45 -13.54
CA THR A 110 1.08 3.46 -13.35
C THR A 110 1.53 2.12 -13.91
N GLY A 111 0.96 1.02 -13.42
CA GLY A 111 1.17 -0.31 -14.00
C GLY A 111 0.26 -1.37 -13.38
N GLY A 112 0.00 -2.42 -14.16
CA GLY A 112 -0.94 -3.48 -13.78
C GLY A 112 -2.39 -3.14 -14.08
N ASP A 113 -3.31 -3.80 -13.38
CA ASP A 113 -4.76 -3.73 -13.63
C ASP A 113 -5.39 -2.49 -12.98
N ILE A 114 -5.02 -1.31 -13.46
CA ILE A 114 -5.51 -0.05 -12.92
C ILE A 114 -6.92 0.24 -13.44
N HIS A 115 -7.81 0.57 -12.50
CA HIS A 115 -9.23 0.78 -12.77
C HIS A 115 -9.59 2.20 -13.27
N ASP A 116 -8.60 3.09 -13.42
CA ASP A 116 -8.82 4.50 -13.83
C ASP A 116 -7.73 5.04 -14.77
N ASP A 117 -8.15 5.86 -15.73
CA ASP A 117 -7.24 6.68 -16.53
C ASP A 117 -6.79 7.89 -15.69
N PHE A 118 -5.58 7.81 -15.14
CA PHE A 118 -4.91 8.91 -14.44
C PHE A 118 -4.43 10.00 -15.43
N ASN A 119 -5.34 10.58 -16.22
CA ASN A 119 -5.08 11.67 -17.18
C ASN A 119 -5.01 13.07 -16.53
N TRP A 120 -4.91 13.14 -15.20
CA TRP A 120 -4.97 14.38 -14.42
C TRP A 120 -3.63 14.66 -13.75
N HIS A 121 -3.17 15.92 -13.81
CA HIS A 121 -1.86 16.31 -13.29
C HIS A 121 -1.75 16.16 -11.75
N GLU A 122 -2.89 16.23 -11.06
CA GLU A 122 -2.98 16.01 -9.60
C GLU A 122 -4.29 15.28 -9.26
N ILE A 123 -4.22 14.32 -8.34
CA ILE A 123 -5.36 13.56 -7.81
C ILE A 123 -5.41 13.64 -6.27
N SER A 124 -6.55 13.25 -5.68
CA SER A 124 -6.67 13.04 -4.24
C SER A 124 -6.14 11.66 -3.82
N ALA A 125 -5.91 11.47 -2.51
CA ALA A 125 -5.60 10.16 -1.96
C ALA A 125 -6.74 9.15 -2.14
N SER A 126 -7.99 9.59 -2.10
CA SER A 126 -9.15 8.72 -2.37
C SER A 126 -9.16 8.18 -3.80
N HIS A 127 -8.91 9.03 -4.81
CA HIS A 127 -8.78 8.58 -6.21
C HIS A 127 -7.57 7.65 -6.41
N LEU A 128 -6.46 7.92 -5.71
CA LEU A 128 -5.31 7.02 -5.70
C LEU A 128 -5.72 5.62 -5.21
N LEU A 129 -6.43 5.54 -4.08
CA LEU A 129 -6.85 4.27 -3.48
C LEU A 129 -7.88 3.53 -4.34
N GLN A 130 -8.81 4.24 -4.97
CA GLN A 130 -9.76 3.65 -5.92
C GLN A 130 -9.07 2.93 -7.08
N GLY A 131 -8.04 3.54 -7.68
CA GLY A 131 -7.30 2.90 -8.77
C GLY A 131 -6.49 1.65 -8.37
N LEU A 132 -6.28 1.43 -7.07
CA LEU A 132 -5.59 0.26 -6.51
C LEU A 132 -6.54 -0.74 -5.87
N ASP A 133 -7.82 -0.40 -5.66
CA ASP A 133 -8.77 -1.19 -4.88
C ASP A 133 -9.10 -2.50 -5.60
N PRO A 134 -8.62 -3.65 -5.08
CA PRO A 134 -8.83 -4.93 -5.74
C PRO A 134 -10.25 -5.46 -5.56
N LEU A 135 -11.08 -4.83 -4.71
CA LEU A 135 -12.41 -5.26 -4.31
C LEU A 135 -13.53 -4.55 -5.10
N ILE A 136 -13.20 -3.52 -5.88
CA ILE A 136 -14.15 -2.92 -6.82
C ILE A 136 -14.51 -3.98 -7.87
N LYS A 137 -15.78 -4.37 -7.90
CA LYS A 137 -16.33 -5.21 -8.96
C LYS A 137 -16.67 -4.30 -10.14
N ASN A 138 -16.13 -4.62 -11.31
CA ASN A 138 -16.65 -4.11 -12.58
C ASN A 138 -18.08 -4.60 -12.82
#